data_AF-A0A158B2T2-F1
#
_entry.id   AF-A0A158B2T2-F1
#
_cell.length_a   1.000
_cell.length_b   1.000
_cell.length_c   1.000
_cell.angle_alpha   90.00
_cell.angle_beta   90.00
_cell.angle_gamma   90.00
#
_symmetry.space_group_name_H-M   'P 1'
#
loop_
_entity.id
_entity.type
_entity.pdbx_description
1 polymer ?
#
loop_
_entity_poly.entity_id
_entity_poly.type
_entity_poly.pdbx_seq_one_letter_code
_entity_poly.pdbx_strand_id
1 'polypeptide(L)' 'MTAPVTRLVYAVAAHLHMTAGAVLDQMGAHELMTWGYLFDEHAKAQQQAASAPLELSVEDEINAWR' A
#
# COMPACT_ATOMS: atom_id res chain seq x y z
N MET A 1 -16.87 -14.80 2.51
CA MET A 1 -15.81 -13.78 2.68
C MET A 1 -16.45 -12.45 3.00
N THR A 2 -15.95 -11.72 3.99
CA THR A 2 -16.45 -10.37 4.31
C THR A 2 -15.88 -9.35 3.31
N ALA A 3 -16.60 -8.27 3.03
CA ALA A 3 -16.17 -7.24 2.08
C ALA A 3 -14.74 -6.67 2.30
N PRO A 4 -14.23 -6.52 3.55
CA PRO A 4 -12.85 -6.09 3.80
C PRO A 4 -11.80 -7.10 3.31
N VAL A 5 -12.05 -8.40 3.52
CA VAL A 5 -11.12 -9.47 3.13
C VAL A 5 -11.03 -9.57 1.61
N THR A 6 -12.14 -9.41 0.89
CA THR A 6 -12.13 -9.43 -0.57
C THR A 6 -11.28 -8.30 -1.16
N ARG A 7 -11.40 -7.08 -0.62
CA ARG A 7 -10.59 -5.92 -1.07
C ARG A 7 -9.09 -6.16 -0.86
N LEU A 8 -8.75 -6.73 0.29
CA LEU A 8 -7.37 -7.04 0.63
C LEU A 8 -6.76 -8.07 -0.32
N VAL A 9 -7.49 -9.14 -0.64
CA VAL A 9 -7.04 -10.17 -1.59
C VAL A 9 -6.76 -9.56 -2.96
N TYR A 10 -7.62 -8.66 -3.46
CA TYR A 10 -7.37 -7.97 -4.73
C TYR A 10 -6.18 -7.00 -4.67
N ALA A 11 -5.99 -6.29 -3.56
CA ALA A 11 -4.84 -5.40 -3.38
C ALA A 11 -3.52 -6.18 -3.40
N VAL A 12 -3.46 -7.31 -2.68
CA VAL A 12 -2.30 -8.21 -2.67
C VAL A 12 -2.05 -8.81 -4.06
N ALA A 13 -3.12 -9.29 -4.72
CA ALA A 13 -3.05 -9.84 -6.06
C ALA A 13 -2.46 -8.84 -7.06
N ALA A 14 -2.93 -7.58 -7.01
CA ALA A 14 -2.41 -6.51 -7.86
C ALA A 14 -0.94 -6.17 -7.55
N HIS A 15 -0.57 -6.11 -6.27
CA HIS A 15 0.79 -5.77 -5.85
C HIS A 15 1.82 -6.84 -6.22
N LEU A 16 1.43 -8.11 -6.14
CA LEU A 16 2.32 -9.24 -6.45
C LEU A 16 2.17 -9.77 -7.88
N HIS A 17 1.39 -9.07 -8.73
CA HIS A 17 1.13 -9.47 -10.11
C HIS A 17 0.61 -10.92 -10.26
N MET A 18 -0.26 -11.35 -9.36
CA MET A 18 -0.87 -12.68 -9.38
C MET A 18 -2.40 -12.60 -9.35
N THR A 19 -3.08 -13.73 -9.53
CA THR A 19 -4.55 -13.77 -9.48
C THR A 19 -5.06 -13.82 -8.04
N ALA A 20 -6.27 -13.31 -7.80
CA ALA A 20 -6.93 -13.42 -6.50
C ALA A 20 -7.10 -14.89 -6.05
N GLY A 21 -7.27 -15.81 -6.99
CA GLY A 21 -7.30 -17.25 -6.71
C GLY A 21 -5.96 -17.76 -6.19
N ALA A 22 -4.84 -17.37 -6.82
CA ALA A 22 -3.50 -17.73 -6.36
C ALA A 22 -3.21 -17.17 -4.95
N VAL A 23 -3.66 -15.95 -4.64
CA VAL A 23 -3.55 -15.38 -3.28
C VAL A 23 -4.30 -16.23 -2.26
N LEU A 24 -5.54 -16.67 -2.57
CA LEU A 24 -6.32 -17.49 -1.65
C LEU A 24 -5.79 -18.92 -1.48
N ASP A 25 -5.11 -19.44 -2.50
CA ASP A 25 -4.52 -20.79 -2.49
C ASP A 25 -3.18 -20.81 -1.75
N GLN A 26 -2.37 -19.75 -1.90
CA GLN A 26 -1.02 -19.67 -1.35
C GLN A 26 -0.94 -18.99 0.02
N MET A 27 -1.92 -18.14 0.37
CA MET A 27 -1.85 -17.33 1.59
C MET A 27 -2.87 -17.74 2.66
N GLY A 28 -2.36 -17.92 3.87
CA GLY A 28 -3.17 -18.11 5.07
C GLY A 28 -3.72 -16.79 5.63
N ALA A 29 -4.61 -16.91 6.61
CA ALA A 29 -5.22 -15.75 7.27
C ALA A 29 -4.18 -14.83 7.92
N HIS A 30 -3.08 -15.38 8.45
CA HIS A 30 -2.02 -14.59 9.09
C HIS A 30 -1.29 -13.70 8.08
N GLU A 31 -0.90 -14.24 6.92
CA GLU A 31 -0.21 -13.49 5.87
C GLU A 31 -1.09 -12.39 5.31
N LEU A 32 -2.38 -12.69 5.08
CA LEU A 32 -3.35 -11.68 4.68
C LEU A 32 -3.48 -10.58 5.74
N MET A 33 -3.50 -10.89 7.04
CA MET A 33 -3.50 -9.85 8.08
C MET A 33 -2.25 -8.96 8.04
N THR A 34 -1.07 -9.55 7.80
CA THR A 34 0.19 -8.79 7.67
C THR A 34 0.12 -7.84 6.48
N TRP A 35 -0.38 -8.29 5.33
CA TRP A 35 -0.63 -7.42 4.18
C TRP A 35 -1.63 -6.30 4.50
N GLY A 36 -2.69 -6.62 5.25
CA GLY A 36 -3.67 -5.63 5.70
C GLY A 36 -3.02 -4.53 6.53
N TYR A 37 -2.13 -4.90 7.45
CA TYR A 37 -1.37 -3.94 8.24
C TYR A 37 -0.44 -3.07 7.37
N LEU A 38 0.32 -3.69 6.46
CA LEU A 38 1.25 -2.96 5.58
C LEU A 38 0.55 -1.94 4.68
N PHE A 39 -0.61 -2.29 4.11
CA PHE A 39 -1.38 -1.36 3.30
C PHE A 39 -1.98 -0.21 4.12
N ASP A 40 -2.40 -0.47 5.36
CA ASP A 40 -2.93 0.56 6.25
C ASP A 40 -1.83 1.55 6.71
N GLU A 41 -0.63 1.05 7.04
CA GLU A 41 0.53 1.89 7.34
C GLU A 41 0.94 2.77 6.15
N HIS A 42 0.97 2.19 4.94
CA HIS A 42 1.28 2.95 3.74
C HIS A 42 0.23 4.05 3.46
N ALA A 43 -1.05 3.75 3.65
CA ALA A 43 -2.13 4.73 3.50
C ALA A 43 -2.00 5.88 4.51
N LYS A 44 -1.65 5.59 5.77
CA LYS A 44 -1.39 6.62 6.80
C LYS A 44 -0.18 7.48 6.45
N ALA A 45 0.91 6.88 5.98
CA ALA A 45 2.09 7.61 5.54
C ALA A 45 1.79 8.57 4.38
N GLN A 46 0.99 8.13 3.41
CA GLN A 46 0.52 8.99 2.31
C GLN A 46 -0.40 10.11 2.78
N GLN A 47 -1.28 9.86 3.74
CA GLN A 47 -2.13 10.90 4.32
C GLN A 47 -1.32 11.95 5.09
N GLN A 48 -0.28 11.53 5.83
CA GLN A 48 0.65 12.45 6.48
C GLN A 48 1.42 13.29 5.46
N ALA A 49 1.93 12.69 4.38
CA ALA A 49 2.60 13.41 3.30
C ALA A 49 1.66 14.39 2.56
N ALA A 50 0.39 14.02 2.37
CA ALA A 50 -0.61 14.90 1.74
C ALA A 50 -1.10 16.05 2.64
N SER A 51 -0.93 15.92 3.96
CA SER A 51 -1.28 16.96 4.94
C SER A 51 -0.16 17.98 5.18
N ALA A 52 1.06 17.69 4.74
CA ALA A 52 2.09 18.70 4.64
C ALA A 52 1.74 19.63 3.46
N PRO A 53 1.69 20.96 3.65
CA PRO A 53 1.57 21.86 2.51
C PRO A 53 2.69 21.52 1.52
N LEU A 54 2.35 21.42 0.23
CA LEU A 54 3.33 21.32 -0.86
C LEU A 54 4.11 22.64 -0.95
N GLU A 55 4.99 22.87 0.01
CA GLU A 55 6.00 23.90 -0.06
C GLU A 55 7.08 23.35 -1.00
N LEU A 56 7.03 23.79 -2.26
CA LEU A 56 8.12 23.60 -3.20
C LEU A 56 9.34 24.35 -2.66
N SER A 57 10.17 23.65 -1.90
CA SER A 57 11.48 24.10 -1.48
C SER A 57 12.38 24.20 -2.71
N VAL A 58 12.79 25.42 -3.05
CA VAL A 58 13.73 25.68 -4.16
C VAL A 58 15.06 24.98 -3.90
N GLU A 59 15.45 24.84 -2.63
CA GLU A 59 16.65 24.09 -2.24
C GLU A 59 16.57 22.59 -2.56
N ASP A 60 15.40 21.96 -2.37
CA ASP A 60 15.21 20.53 -2.67
C ASP A 60 15.24 20.26 -4.17
N GLU A 61 14.70 21.18 -4.97
CA GLU A 61 14.80 21.11 -6.43
C GLU A 61 16.28 21.19 -6.87
N ILE A 62 17.04 22.19 -6.41
CA ILE A 62 18.47 22.34 -6.78
C ILE A 62 19.30 21.10 -6.41
N ASN A 63 19.00 20.46 -5.29
CA ASN A 63 19.68 19.23 -4.86
C ASN A 63 19.31 18.01 -5.72
N ALA A 64 18.09 17.93 -6.25
CA ALA A 64 17.68 16.84 -7.14
C ALA A 64 18.35 16.89 -8.53
N TRP A 65 18.90 18.05 -8.94
CA TRP A 65 19.61 18.22 -10.22
C TRP A 65 21.14 18.08 -10.11
N ARG A 66 21.69 17.79 -8.92
CA ARG A 66 23.12 17.50 -8.72
C ARG A 66 23.41 16.00 -8.74
#